data_AF-A0A9D7DJV8-F1
#
_entry.id   AF-A0A9D7DJV8-F1
#
_cell.length_a   1.000
_cell.length_b   1.000
_cell.length_c   1.000
_cell.angle_alpha   90.00
_cell.angle_beta   90.00
_cell.angle_gamma   90.00
#
_symmetry.space_group_name_H-M   'P 1'
#
loop_
_entity.id
_entity.type
_entity.pdbx_description
1 polymer ?
#
loop_
_entity_poly.entity_id
_entity_poly.type
_entity_poly.pdbx_seq_one_letter_code
_entity_poly.pdbx_strand_id
1 'polypeptide(L)'
;MFIRIWHYTGNAGTFQICARDPVTPTGCYFTLNMADSGGDGWNGAYVQLCVGGSCTNYQVFGSLATITFTATIGQLVTLQYVQNGATFTNQIAFQLLASNGLLLYGSPNPLVDTGAPNYGLTVNPSCNVPPSPPSDCLGLSPCATIKRSARTPRTRAMSST
;
A
#
# COMPACT_ATOMS: atom_id res chain seq x y z
N MET A 1 12.88 -21.73 1.22
CA MET A 1 13.98 -21.21 0.38
C MET A 1 15.02 -20.56 1.27
N PHE A 2 16.31 -20.75 1.02
CA PHE A 2 17.37 -20.07 1.75
C PHE A 2 18.38 -19.48 0.77
N ILE A 3 18.83 -18.26 1.04
CA ILE A 3 19.91 -17.58 0.34
C ILE A 3 21.12 -17.56 1.28
N ARG A 4 22.27 -18.05 0.83
CA ARG A 4 23.55 -17.89 1.54
C ARG A 4 24.48 -17.03 0.71
N ILE A 5 25.14 -16.09 1.38
CA ILE A 5 26.01 -15.09 0.76
C ILE A 5 27.29 -15.05 1.58
N TRP A 6 28.42 -15.19 0.91
CA TRP A 6 29.74 -15.05 1.49
C TRP A 6 30.61 -14.25 0.53
N HIS A 7 31.47 -13.41 1.10
CA HIS A 7 32.46 -12.66 0.36
C HIS A 7 33.77 -13.47 0.36
N TYR A 8 34.35 -13.69 -0.82
CA TYR A 8 35.52 -14.57 -0.98
C TYR A 8 36.84 -13.83 -0.72
N THR A 9 37.05 -12.66 -1.34
CA THR A 9 38.22 -11.76 -1.18
C THR A 9 37.91 -10.35 -1.72
N GLY A 10 38.56 -9.28 -1.23
CA GLY A 10 38.43 -7.91 -1.77
C GLY A 10 37.97 -6.84 -0.76
N ASN A 11 37.75 -5.61 -1.24
CA ASN A 11 37.16 -4.53 -0.44
C ASN A 11 35.65 -4.75 -0.26
N ALA A 12 35.12 -4.32 0.89
CA ALA A 12 33.69 -4.40 1.15
C ALA A 12 32.90 -3.58 0.11
N GLY A 13 31.87 -4.20 -0.47
CA GLY A 13 30.91 -3.57 -1.36
C GLY A 13 29.48 -3.79 -0.88
N THR A 14 28.54 -3.05 -1.46
CA THR A 14 27.10 -3.22 -1.28
C THR A 14 26.51 -3.99 -2.46
N PHE A 15 25.61 -4.93 -2.19
CA PHE A 15 24.79 -5.60 -3.21
C PHE A 15 23.31 -5.50 -2.79
N GLN A 16 22.40 -5.50 -3.77
CA GLN A 16 20.94 -5.48 -3.56
C GLN A 16 20.34 -6.85 -3.92
N ILE A 17 19.27 -7.26 -3.23
CA ILE A 17 18.56 -8.52 -3.47
C ILE A 17 17.09 -8.29 -3.71
N CYS A 18 16.62 -8.78 -4.85
CA CYS A 18 15.24 -8.72 -5.27
C CYS A 18 14.52 -10.04 -5.17
N ALA A 19 13.42 -10.06 -4.42
CA ALA A 19 12.46 -11.13 -4.45
C ALA A 19 11.14 -10.57 -5.00
N ARG A 20 10.71 -11.11 -6.15
CA ARG A 20 9.36 -10.93 -6.68
C ARG A 20 8.59 -12.21 -6.43
N ASP A 21 7.43 -12.11 -5.83
CA ASP A 21 6.50 -13.24 -5.77
C ASP A 21 5.80 -13.37 -7.14
N PRO A 22 5.96 -14.49 -7.88
CA PRO A 22 5.29 -14.70 -9.15
C PRO A 22 3.84 -15.15 -9.00
N VAL A 23 3.35 -15.37 -7.78
CA VAL A 23 1.95 -15.75 -7.58
C VAL A 23 1.08 -14.56 -7.97
N THR A 24 0.50 -14.61 -9.17
CA THR A 24 -0.67 -13.82 -9.53
C THR A 24 -1.76 -14.14 -8.51
N PRO A 25 -2.12 -13.20 -7.62
CA PRO A 25 -3.14 -13.46 -6.62
C PRO A 25 -4.42 -13.90 -7.33
N THR A 26 -5.09 -14.94 -6.81
CA THR A 26 -6.44 -15.34 -7.26
C THR A 26 -7.47 -14.22 -7.11
N GLY A 27 -7.14 -13.16 -6.37
CA GLY A 27 -7.77 -11.85 -6.38
C GLY A 27 -6.82 -10.78 -5.82
N CYS A 28 -6.97 -9.55 -6.28
CA CYS A 28 -6.21 -8.41 -5.82
C CYS A 28 -6.82 -7.84 -4.53
N TYR A 29 -5.98 -7.61 -3.52
CA TYR A 29 -6.39 -7.03 -2.24
C TYR A 29 -6.20 -5.52 -2.26
N PHE A 30 -7.20 -4.81 -1.76
CA PHE A 30 -7.19 -3.36 -1.63
C PHE A 30 -7.62 -2.96 -0.23
N THR A 31 -7.13 -1.80 0.22
CA THR A 31 -7.50 -1.23 1.53
C THR A 31 -8.10 0.15 1.32
N LEU A 32 -9.33 0.35 1.78
CA LEU A 32 -9.99 1.64 1.87
C LEU A 32 -9.84 2.14 3.32
N ASN A 33 -9.02 3.18 3.50
CA ASN A 33 -8.90 3.88 4.77
C ASN A 33 -9.77 5.13 4.73
N MET A 34 -10.54 5.35 5.79
CA MET A 34 -11.45 6.47 5.95
C MET A 34 -11.16 7.15 7.28
N ALA A 35 -11.23 8.47 7.29
CA ALA A 35 -10.90 9.30 8.44
C ALA A 35 -11.91 10.42 8.63
N ASP A 36 -12.09 10.76 9.90
CA ASP A 36 -12.79 11.92 10.39
C ASP A 36 -11.89 12.65 11.40
N SER A 37 -11.56 13.90 11.08
CA SER A 37 -10.73 14.73 11.98
C SER A 37 -11.50 15.35 13.16
N GLY A 38 -12.84 15.43 13.10
CA GLY A 38 -13.72 15.81 14.21
C GLY A 38 -13.91 14.68 15.22
N GLY A 39 -13.82 13.42 14.76
CA GLY A 39 -13.81 12.23 15.61
C GLY A 39 -15.18 11.78 16.11
N ASP A 40 -16.24 12.45 15.69
CA ASP A 40 -17.65 12.13 15.93
C ASP A 40 -18.27 11.29 14.80
N GLY A 41 -17.53 11.13 13.69
CA GLY A 41 -17.93 10.34 12.55
C GLY A 41 -18.66 11.16 11.48
N TRP A 42 -18.91 10.51 10.35
CA TRP A 42 -19.30 11.19 9.11
C TRP A 42 -20.74 11.69 9.07
N ASN A 43 -21.47 11.61 10.20
CA ASN A 43 -22.82 12.15 10.35
C ASN A 43 -23.79 11.70 9.23
N GLY A 44 -23.69 10.42 8.84
CA GLY A 44 -24.52 9.80 7.80
C GLY A 44 -23.94 9.84 6.38
N ALA A 45 -22.88 10.60 6.12
CA ALA A 45 -22.14 10.49 4.86
C ALA A 45 -21.43 9.14 4.73
N TYR A 46 -21.22 8.70 3.50
CA TYR A 46 -20.58 7.41 3.22
C TYR A 46 -19.80 7.42 1.92
N VAL A 47 -18.89 6.46 1.79
CA VAL A 47 -18.29 6.07 0.51
C VAL A 47 -18.97 4.79 0.03
N GLN A 48 -19.56 4.86 -1.16
CA GLN A 48 -20.03 3.71 -1.90
C GLN A 48 -18.85 3.08 -2.64
N LEU A 49 -18.51 1.86 -2.26
CA LEU A 49 -17.54 1.01 -2.95
C LEU A 49 -18.30 0.02 -3.82
N CYS A 50 -18.06 0.05 -5.12
CA CYS A 50 -18.56 -0.97 -6.05
C CYS A 50 -17.41 -1.81 -6.60
N VAL A 51 -17.57 -3.13 -6.56
CA VAL A 51 -16.62 -4.10 -7.12
C VAL A 51 -17.37 -5.02 -8.07
N GLY A 52 -17.02 -4.97 -9.36
CA GLY A 52 -17.67 -5.81 -10.37
C GLY A 52 -19.20 -5.60 -10.46
N GLY A 53 -19.68 -4.40 -10.11
CA GLY A 53 -21.10 -4.05 -10.10
C GLY A 53 -21.85 -4.30 -8.78
N SER A 54 -21.24 -4.95 -7.80
CA SER A 54 -21.80 -5.07 -6.44
C SER A 54 -21.34 -3.92 -5.57
N CYS A 55 -22.27 -3.13 -5.04
CA CYS A 55 -22.00 -1.92 -4.28
C CYS A 55 -22.28 -2.10 -2.78
N THR A 56 -21.46 -1.50 -1.93
CA THR A 56 -21.65 -1.45 -0.47
C THR A 56 -21.27 -0.07 0.04
N ASN A 57 -22.07 0.48 0.96
CA ASN A 57 -21.84 1.79 1.55
C ASN A 57 -21.08 1.64 2.86
N TYR A 58 -20.00 2.43 3.01
CA TYR A 58 -19.17 2.44 4.21
C TYR A 58 -19.11 3.86 4.79
N GLN A 59 -19.22 3.95 6.11
CA GLN A 59 -19.17 5.21 6.87
C GLN A 59 -18.21 5.08 8.04
N VAL A 60 -17.87 6.22 8.66
CA VAL A 60 -17.07 6.29 9.88
C VAL A 60 -17.97 6.71 11.04
N PHE A 61 -17.93 6.00 12.17
CA PHE A 61 -18.69 6.30 13.39
C PHE A 61 -17.86 6.97 14.51
N GLY A 62 -16.58 7.25 14.24
CA GLY A 62 -15.64 7.86 15.15
C GLY A 62 -14.56 8.58 14.34
N SER A 63 -13.28 8.37 14.64
CA SER A 63 -12.20 9.05 13.91
C SER A 63 -11.65 8.28 12.70
N LEU A 64 -11.69 6.95 12.69
CA LEU A 64 -11.06 6.13 11.65
C LEU A 64 -11.89 4.88 11.35
N ALA A 65 -11.88 4.45 10.09
CA ALA A 65 -12.34 3.12 9.68
C ALA A 65 -11.47 2.58 8.54
N THR A 66 -11.21 1.28 8.56
CA THR A 66 -10.43 0.59 7.52
C THR A 66 -11.21 -0.61 7.01
N ILE A 67 -11.36 -0.69 5.70
CA ILE A 67 -12.06 -1.78 5.01
C ILE A 67 -11.08 -2.44 4.05
N THR A 68 -10.96 -3.75 4.13
CA THR A 68 -10.20 -4.55 3.16
C THR A 68 -11.15 -5.32 2.26
N PHE A 69 -10.89 -5.30 0.96
CA PHE A 69 -11.70 -6.02 -0.01
C PHE A 69 -10.84 -6.65 -1.10
N THR A 70 -11.43 -7.63 -1.80
CA THR A 70 -10.81 -8.32 -2.92
C THR A 70 -11.53 -8.02 -4.23
N ALA A 71 -10.78 -7.89 -5.32
CA ALA A 71 -11.33 -7.80 -6.66
C ALA A 71 -10.52 -8.67 -7.63
N THR A 72 -11.19 -9.33 -8.58
CA THR A 72 -10.53 -10.16 -9.58
C THR A 72 -10.05 -9.32 -10.77
N ILE A 73 -9.06 -9.83 -11.49
CA ILE A 73 -8.52 -9.16 -12.68
C ILE A 73 -9.65 -8.92 -13.70
N GLY A 74 -9.73 -7.72 -14.23
CA GLY A 74 -10.76 -7.28 -15.17
C GLY A 74 -12.01 -6.69 -14.51
N GLN A 75 -12.19 -6.80 -13.19
CA GLN A 75 -13.29 -6.12 -12.51
C GLN A 75 -13.06 -4.61 -12.44
N LEU A 76 -14.15 -3.85 -12.60
CA LEU A 76 -14.18 -2.43 -12.33
C LEU A 76 -14.40 -2.21 -10.82
N VAL A 77 -13.53 -1.42 -10.20
CA VAL A 77 -13.66 -0.93 -8.83
C VAL A 77 -13.93 0.56 -8.90
N THR A 78 -15.00 1.03 -8.26
CA THR A 78 -15.34 2.46 -8.17
C THR A 78 -15.58 2.89 -6.73
N LEU A 79 -15.16 4.12 -6.43
CA LEU A 79 -15.42 4.79 -5.16
C LEU A 79 -16.21 6.07 -5.42
N GLN A 80 -17.32 6.23 -4.72
CA GLN A 80 -18.13 7.44 -4.75
C GLN A 80 -18.42 7.90 -3.32
N TYR A 81 -18.11 9.14 -3.01
CA TYR A 81 -18.55 9.82 -1.81
C TYR A 81 -19.97 10.33 -2.00
N VAL A 82 -20.81 10.09 -1.00
CA VAL A 82 -22.17 10.60 -0.92
C VAL A 82 -22.32 11.37 0.39
N GLN A 83 -22.64 12.66 0.29
CA GLN A 83 -22.68 13.55 1.46
C GLN A 83 -23.85 13.23 2.39
N ASN A 84 -24.99 12.79 1.85
CA ASN A 84 -26.16 12.33 2.62
C ASN A 84 -26.55 13.26 3.81
N GLY A 85 -26.50 14.58 3.61
CA GLY A 85 -26.87 15.57 4.62
C GLY A 85 -25.78 15.93 5.63
N ALA A 86 -24.59 15.34 5.58
CA ALA A 86 -23.46 15.77 6.40
C ALA A 86 -23.00 17.19 6.07
N THR A 87 -22.61 17.95 7.09
CA THR A 87 -22.26 19.39 6.96
C THR A 87 -20.76 19.67 7.14
N PHE A 88 -20.00 18.74 7.72
CA PHE A 88 -18.57 18.91 8.01
C PHE A 88 -17.67 18.18 7.01
N THR A 89 -17.88 18.44 5.72
CA THR A 89 -17.14 17.70 4.66
C THR A 89 -15.65 18.01 4.60
N ASN A 90 -15.19 19.08 5.26
CA ASN A 90 -13.78 19.41 5.44
C ASN A 90 -13.07 18.54 6.49
N GLN A 91 -13.81 17.75 7.25
CA GLN A 91 -13.27 16.82 8.25
C GLN A 91 -13.16 15.39 7.73
N ILE A 92 -13.79 15.11 6.58
CA ILE A 92 -13.97 13.80 5.99
C ILE A 92 -12.88 13.56 4.93
N ALA A 93 -12.19 12.42 5.03
CA ALA A 93 -11.23 12.00 4.01
C ALA A 93 -11.21 10.48 3.84
N PHE A 94 -10.91 10.02 2.63
CA PHE A 94 -10.65 8.61 2.37
C PHE A 94 -9.51 8.39 1.38
N GLN A 95 -8.89 7.23 1.44
CA GLN A 95 -7.84 6.82 0.53
C GLN A 95 -7.95 5.34 0.19
N LEU A 96 -7.61 5.02 -1.04
CA LEU A 96 -7.49 3.65 -1.53
C LEU A 96 -6.03 3.28 -1.66
N LEU A 97 -5.66 2.15 -1.07
CA LEU A 97 -4.32 1.60 -1.11
C LEU A 97 -4.31 0.26 -1.85
N ALA A 98 -3.23 0.01 -2.58
CA ALA A 98 -2.92 -1.29 -3.16
C ALA A 98 -2.49 -2.29 -2.08
N SER A 99 -2.35 -3.56 -2.45
CA SER A 99 -1.96 -4.66 -1.55
C SER A 99 -0.63 -4.47 -0.83
N ASN A 100 0.29 -3.66 -1.40
CA ASN A 100 1.58 -3.33 -0.80
C ASN A 100 1.56 -2.03 0.02
N GLY A 101 0.38 -1.43 0.24
CA GLY A 101 0.20 -0.19 1.00
C GLY A 101 0.48 1.10 0.21
N LEU A 102 0.84 1.03 -1.07
CA LEU A 102 1.00 2.23 -1.90
C LEU A 102 -0.34 2.88 -2.21
N LEU A 103 -0.35 4.20 -2.27
CA LEU A 103 -1.53 5.02 -2.53
C LEU A 103 -1.96 4.90 -4.01
N LEU A 104 -3.24 4.55 -4.22
CA LEU A 104 -3.90 4.58 -5.52
C LEU A 104 -4.73 5.85 -5.70
N TYR A 105 -5.42 6.26 -4.64
CA TYR A 105 -6.28 7.43 -4.64
C TYR A 105 -6.36 8.03 -3.23
N GLY A 106 -6.32 9.36 -3.14
CA GLY A 106 -6.66 10.11 -1.93
C GLY A 106 -7.73 11.13 -2.26
N SER A 107 -8.75 11.23 -1.42
CA SER A 107 -9.83 12.18 -1.60
C SER A 107 -9.34 13.62 -1.42
N PRO A 108 -9.90 14.60 -2.16
CA PRO A 108 -9.63 16.00 -1.89
C PRO A 108 -10.19 16.41 -0.51
N ASN A 109 -9.70 17.54 0.01
CA ASN A 109 -10.26 18.20 1.19
C ASN A 109 -10.42 19.71 0.88
N PRO A 110 -11.63 20.30 0.94
CA PRO A 110 -12.91 19.68 1.34
C PRO A 110 -13.42 18.66 0.32
N LEU A 111 -14.06 17.62 0.82
CA LEU A 111 -14.69 16.61 -0.02
C LEU A 111 -16.05 17.12 -0.51
N VAL A 112 -16.35 16.89 -1.78
CA VAL A 112 -17.60 17.33 -2.42
C VAL A 112 -18.27 16.12 -3.06
N ASP A 113 -19.58 15.99 -2.84
CA ASP A 113 -20.41 15.03 -3.56
C ASP A 113 -20.70 15.56 -4.96
N THR A 114 -20.17 14.87 -5.97
CA THR A 114 -20.31 15.23 -7.38
C THR A 114 -21.45 14.48 -8.07
N GLY A 115 -22.14 13.58 -7.37
CA GLY A 115 -23.09 12.65 -7.97
C GLY A 115 -22.46 11.63 -8.93
N ALA A 116 -21.13 11.51 -8.94
CA ALA A 116 -20.36 10.61 -9.80
C ALA A 116 -19.21 9.96 -9.02
N PRO A 117 -18.66 8.82 -9.50
CA PRO A 117 -17.50 8.22 -8.87
C PRO A 117 -16.32 9.19 -8.78
N ASN A 118 -15.75 9.33 -7.57
CA ASN A 118 -14.53 10.09 -7.34
C ASN A 118 -13.31 9.40 -7.95
N TYR A 119 -13.33 8.08 -7.99
CA TYR A 119 -12.24 7.27 -8.52
C TYR A 119 -12.76 5.95 -9.10
N GLY A 120 -12.11 5.47 -10.14
CA GLY A 120 -12.38 4.19 -10.76
C GLY A 120 -11.12 3.56 -11.34
N LEU A 121 -10.96 2.25 -11.16
CA LEU A 121 -9.91 1.47 -11.81
C LEU A 121 -10.45 0.14 -12.31
N THR A 122 -9.89 -0.33 -13.42
CA THR A 122 -10.03 -1.74 -13.81
C THR A 122 -8.83 -2.50 -13.25
N VAL A 123 -9.12 -3.61 -12.57
CA VAL A 123 -8.08 -4.42 -11.92
C VAL A 123 -7.19 -5.05 -12.99
N ASN A 124 -5.89 -4.74 -12.96
CA ASN A 124 -4.92 -5.28 -13.89
C ASN A 124 -4.14 -6.48 -13.28
N PRO A 125 -3.32 -7.21 -14.07
CA PRO A 125 -2.54 -8.34 -13.55
C PRO A 125 -1.50 -7.98 -12.47
N SER A 126 -1.15 -6.70 -12.29
CA SER A 126 -0.29 -6.22 -11.20
C SER A 126 -1.09 -5.65 -10.03
N CYS A 127 -2.39 -5.92 -9.93
CA CYS A 127 -3.29 -5.40 -8.90
C CYS A 127 -3.28 -3.88 -8.77
N ASN A 128 -3.00 -3.20 -9.88
CA ASN A 128 -2.82 -1.76 -9.98
C ASN A 128 -1.76 -1.21 -9.02
N VAL A 129 -0.88 -2.07 -8.47
CA VAL A 129 0.23 -1.64 -7.63
C VAL A 129 1.06 -0.63 -8.43
N PRO A 130 1.21 0.61 -7.95
CA PRO A 130 2.03 1.61 -8.61
C PRO A 130 3.47 1.12 -8.75
N PRO A 131 4.15 1.44 -9.86
CA PRO A 131 5.57 1.15 -9.97
C PRO A 131 6.33 1.89 -8.87
N SER A 132 7.30 1.23 -8.26
CA SER A 132 8.18 1.85 -7.28
C SER A 132 8.91 3.06 -7.90
N PRO A 133 9.17 4.13 -7.13
CA PRO A 133 9.95 5.28 -7.60
C PRO A 133 11.30 4.86 -8.19
N PRO A 134 11.90 5.62 -9.13
CA PRO A 134 13.16 5.22 -9.77
C PRO A 134 14.33 4.99 -8.79
N SER A 135 14.36 5.72 -7.66
CA SER A 135 15.32 5.51 -6.56
C SER A 135 15.20 4.14 -5.89
N ASP A 136 14.04 3.52 -6.08
CA ASP A 136 13.64 2.25 -5.52
C ASP A 136 13.31 1.38 -6.72
N CYS A 137 14.33 0.97 -7.49
CA CYS A 137 14.32 -0.21 -8.37
C CYS A 137 14.53 -0.01 -9.88
N LEU A 138 14.51 1.22 -10.42
CA LEU A 138 14.76 1.47 -11.85
C LEU A 138 16.10 2.21 -12.04
N GLY A 139 17.25 1.52 -12.16
CA GLY A 139 17.48 0.09 -12.39
C GLY A 139 18.32 -0.56 -11.31
N LEU A 140 17.73 -1.48 -10.53
CA LEU A 140 18.24 -1.82 -9.19
C LEU A 140 17.15 -2.20 -8.19
N SER A 141 16.23 -3.12 -8.49
CA SER A 141 15.24 -3.57 -7.49
C SER A 141 15.86 -4.48 -6.43
N PRO A 142 15.53 -4.44 -5.10
CA PRO A 142 14.83 -3.53 -4.19
C PRO A 142 15.65 -3.29 -2.87
N CYS A 143 14.97 -2.72 -1.88
CA CYS A 143 15.46 -2.21 -0.61
C CYS A 143 15.89 -3.27 0.43
N ALA A 144 17.12 -3.12 0.93
CA ALA A 144 17.50 -2.98 2.35
C ALA A 144 19.03 -2.85 2.39
N THR A 145 19.56 -1.66 2.68
CA THR A 145 21.01 -1.49 2.88
C THR A 145 21.42 -2.11 4.21
N ILE A 146 21.81 -3.38 4.19
CA ILE A 146 22.46 -4.01 5.35
C ILE A 146 23.89 -3.46 5.44
N LYS A 147 24.09 -2.35 6.15
CA LYS A 147 25.43 -1.87 6.50
C LYS A 147 26.01 -2.83 7.54
N ARG A 148 27.04 -3.60 7.19
CA ARG A 148 27.79 -4.38 8.18
C ARG A 148 28.81 -3.48 8.87
N SER A 149 28.68 -3.33 10.18
CA SER A 149 29.79 -2.87 11.03
C SER A 149 30.89 -3.93 10.99
N ALA A 150 32.10 -3.52 10.63
CA ALA A 150 33.27 -4.39 10.61
C ALA A 150 33.44 -5.05 11.99
N ARG A 151 33.43 -6.39 12.06
CA ARG A 151 33.95 -7.09 13.24
C ARG A 151 35.45 -7.22 13.09
N THR A 152 36.18 -6.63 14.01
CA THR A 152 37.64 -6.76 14.14
C THR A 152 38.02 -8.25 14.19
N PRO A 153 38.99 -8.72 13.38
CA PRO A 153 39.40 -10.12 13.42
C PRO A 153 39.99 -10.45 14.80
N ARG A 154 39.49 -11.48 15.49
CA ARG A 154 40.21 -12.07 16.63
C ARG A 154 41.34 -12.92 16.06
N THR A 155 42.57 -12.47 16.23
CA THR A 155 43.78 -13.26 16.01
C THR A 155 43.78 -14.45 16.97
N ARG A 156 43.78 -15.67 16.42
CA ARG A 156 43.96 -16.90 17.18
C ARG A 156 45.47 -17.08 17.37
N ALA A 157 45.96 -16.83 18.58
CA ALA A 157 47.35 -17.16 18.92
C ALA A 157 47.50 -18.69 18.95
N MET A 158 48.35 -19.24 18.08
CA MET A 158 48.89 -20.59 18.25
C MET A 158 50.03 -20.48 19.27
N SER A 159 49.86 -21.09 20.44
CA SER A 159 50.93 -21.30 21.41
C SER A 159 51.55 -22.66 21.14
N SER A 160 52.81 -22.67 20.70
CA SER A 160 53.66 -23.87 20.61
C SER A 160 54.44 -24.02 21.91
N THR A 161 54.23 -25.13 22.61
CA THR A 161 55.24 -25.93 23.34
C THR A 161 54.64 -27.28 23.65
#